data_AF-A0A7R7JCI9-F1
#
_entry.id   AF-A0A7R7JCI9-F1
#
_cell.length_a   1.000
_cell.length_b   1.000
_cell.length_c   1.000
_cell.angle_alpha   90.00
_cell.angle_beta   90.00
_cell.angle_gamma   90.00
#
_symmetry.space_group_name_H-M   'P 1'
#
loop_
_entity.id
_entity.type
_entity.pdbx_description
1 polymer ?
#
loop_
_entity_poly.entity_id
_entity_poly.type
_entity_poly.pdbx_seq_one_letter_code
_entity_poly.pdbx_strand_id
1 'polypeptide(L)'
;MSNIVIVFVFLGIVLSGCVAHSPEKELALRSKALNYAECEEEKDCRLKWLRANEWIDIYKTYPVTVRTESIIQTDGPIIAYANPKPSIRIERQEKPRGRFVFVIDVACGNSVGCVPDQYKLMISFNEYLNTGRLIDIRDVEVPK
;
A
#
# COMPACT_ATOMS: atom_id res chain seq x y z
N MET A 1 -14.66 21.84 62.80
CA MET A 1 -13.70 20.73 62.63
C MET A 1 -14.53 19.47 62.39
N SER A 2 -14.59 18.80 61.25
CA SER A 2 -13.90 18.91 59.97
C SER A 2 -14.82 18.25 58.94
N ASN A 3 -15.50 19.04 58.11
CA ASN A 3 -16.39 18.59 57.01
C ASN A 3 -15.78 19.06 55.66
N ILE A 4 -14.48 18.78 55.43
CA ILE A 4 -13.75 19.17 54.20
C ILE A 4 -12.83 18.03 53.74
N VAL A 5 -13.36 16.81 53.65
CA VAL A 5 -12.64 15.70 52.97
C VAL A 5 -13.59 15.00 51.98
N ILE A 6 -14.37 15.81 51.24
CA ILE A 6 -15.16 15.39 50.08
C ILE A 6 -14.89 16.38 48.95
N VAL A 7 -13.61 16.63 48.67
CA VAL A 7 -13.12 17.35 47.49
C VAL A 7 -11.78 16.70 47.16
N PHE A 8 -11.50 16.43 45.88
CA PHE A 8 -10.47 15.50 45.34
C PHE A 8 -10.92 14.06 45.10
N VAL A 9 -12.21 13.92 44.85
CA VAL A 9 -12.75 13.16 43.72
C VAL A 9 -11.97 13.54 42.43
N PHE A 10 -11.42 12.54 41.75
CA PHE A 10 -11.14 12.50 40.30
C PHE A 10 -10.05 13.40 39.70
N LEU A 11 -8.77 13.12 39.95
CA LEU A 11 -7.74 13.60 39.00
C LEU A 11 -6.52 12.67 38.97
N GLY A 12 -6.37 11.92 37.87
CA GLY A 12 -5.11 11.24 37.57
C GLY A 12 -5.17 9.86 36.91
N ILE A 13 -6.29 9.43 36.30
CA ILE A 13 -6.21 8.31 35.34
C ILE A 13 -5.72 8.91 34.01
N VAL A 14 -4.40 8.96 33.86
CA VAL A 14 -3.77 9.29 32.58
C VAL A 14 -4.01 8.09 31.68
N LEU A 15 -4.95 8.24 30.74
CA LEU A 15 -5.14 7.28 29.65
C LEU A 15 -3.87 7.27 28.81
N SER A 16 -2.99 6.30 29.05
CA SER A 16 -1.98 5.88 28.08
C SER A 16 -2.70 5.19 26.93
N GLY A 17 -3.28 5.99 26.04
CA GLY A 17 -3.69 5.54 24.72
C GLY A 17 -2.46 5.21 23.89
N CYS A 18 -1.83 4.07 24.14
CA CYS A 18 -0.99 3.45 23.13
C CYS A 18 -1.90 3.20 21.93
N VAL A 19 -1.65 3.88 20.81
CA VAL A 19 -2.27 3.53 19.53
C VAL A 19 -2.04 2.03 19.34
N ALA A 20 -3.09 1.24 19.51
CA ALA A 20 -3.05 -0.20 19.34
C ALA A 20 -2.98 -0.46 17.83
N HIS A 21 -1.77 -0.53 17.30
CA HIS A 21 -1.53 -1.16 16.01
C HIS A 21 -1.83 -2.65 16.20
N SER A 22 -3.03 -3.10 15.81
CA SER A 22 -3.40 -4.49 16.02
C SER A 22 -2.69 -5.35 14.96
N PRO A 23 -1.83 -6.30 15.37
CA PRO A 23 -1.05 -7.11 14.43
C PRO A 23 -1.93 -7.92 13.47
N GLU A 24 -3.14 -8.27 13.91
CA GLU A 24 -4.16 -8.93 13.10
C GLU A 24 -4.59 -8.10 11.88
N LYS A 25 -4.76 -6.78 12.04
CA LYS A 25 -5.22 -5.91 10.95
C LYS A 25 -4.14 -5.71 9.89
N GLU A 26 -2.90 -5.54 10.34
CA GLU A 26 -1.77 -5.43 9.43
C GLU A 26 -1.57 -6.72 8.63
N LEU A 27 -1.69 -7.89 9.28
CA LEU A 27 -1.60 -9.17 8.60
C LEU A 27 -2.70 -9.32 7.54
N ALA A 28 -3.92 -8.92 7.84
CA ALA A 28 -5.03 -8.98 6.91
C ALA A 28 -4.86 -8.00 5.72
N LEU A 29 -4.37 -6.77 5.96
CA LEU A 29 -3.98 -5.84 4.90
C LEU A 29 -2.90 -6.42 4.00
N ARG A 30 -1.84 -6.95 4.61
CA ARG A 30 -0.73 -7.57 3.87
C ARG A 30 -1.19 -8.76 3.05
N SER A 31 -2.03 -9.63 3.61
CA SER A 31 -2.58 -10.77 2.88
C SER A 31 -3.40 -10.32 1.66
N LYS A 32 -4.21 -9.27 1.81
CA LYS A 32 -4.98 -8.68 0.71
C LYS A 32 -4.08 -8.03 -0.35
N ALA A 33 -3.02 -7.35 0.06
CA ALA A 33 -2.05 -6.73 -0.83
C ALA A 33 -1.30 -7.74 -1.72
N LEU A 34 -1.06 -8.95 -1.21
CA LEU A 34 -0.40 -10.04 -1.93
C LEU A 34 -1.33 -10.79 -2.90
N ASN A 35 -2.60 -10.42 -2.99
CA ASN A 35 -3.53 -10.97 -3.99
C ASN A 35 -3.32 -10.29 -5.35
N TYR A 36 -2.22 -10.66 -6.00
CA TYR A 36 -1.81 -10.07 -7.28
C TYR A 36 -2.83 -10.32 -8.39
N ALA A 37 -2.99 -9.33 -9.27
CA ALA A 37 -3.80 -9.52 -10.47
C ALA A 37 -3.15 -10.55 -11.39
N GLU A 38 -3.96 -11.48 -11.90
CA GLU A 38 -3.54 -12.50 -12.88
C GLU A 38 -4.38 -12.40 -14.15
N CYS A 39 -3.87 -12.91 -15.27
CA CYS A 39 -4.59 -13.01 -16.54
C CYS A 39 -4.15 -14.26 -17.31
N GLU A 40 -5.00 -14.72 -18.22
CA GLU A 40 -4.71 -15.86 -19.11
C GLU A 40 -4.95 -15.53 -20.59
N GLU A 41 -5.99 -14.74 -20.89
CA GLU A 41 -6.30 -14.30 -22.25
C GLU A 41 -5.42 -13.10 -22.64
N GLU A 42 -4.82 -13.14 -23.84
CA GLU A 42 -3.91 -12.10 -24.34
C GLU A 42 -4.53 -10.69 -24.25
N LYS A 43 -5.82 -10.56 -24.58
CA LYS A 43 -6.54 -9.28 -24.52
C LYS A 43 -6.63 -8.72 -23.10
N ASP A 44 -6.95 -9.57 -22.12
CA ASP A 44 -7.01 -9.19 -20.70
C ASP A 44 -5.62 -8.84 -20.17
N CYS A 45 -4.61 -9.64 -20.51
CA CYS A 45 -3.22 -9.37 -20.12
C CYS A 45 -2.71 -8.03 -20.66
N ARG A 46 -3.01 -7.73 -21.93
CA ARG A 46 -2.66 -6.45 -22.54
C ARG A 46 -3.39 -5.29 -21.88
N LEU A 47 -4.67 -5.45 -21.57
CA LEU A 47 -5.47 -4.43 -20.89
C LEU A 47 -4.93 -4.15 -19.48
N LYS A 48 -4.61 -5.19 -18.71
CA LYS A 48 -3.99 -5.05 -17.38
C LYS A 48 -2.62 -4.38 -17.47
N TRP A 49 -1.80 -4.71 -18.46
CA TRP A 49 -0.53 -4.01 -18.64
C TRP A 49 -0.69 -2.53 -18.97
N LEU A 50 -1.67 -2.18 -19.81
CA LEU A 50 -2.01 -0.77 -20.07
C LEU A 50 -2.43 -0.06 -18.78
N ARG A 51 -3.31 -0.67 -17.99
CA ARG A 51 -3.75 -0.15 -16.68
C ARG A 51 -2.58 0.01 -15.71
N ALA A 52 -1.61 -0.90 -15.70
CA ALA A 52 -0.41 -0.76 -14.87
C ALA A 52 0.37 0.51 -15.24
N ASN A 53 0.51 0.79 -16.53
CA ASN A 53 1.17 1.99 -17.05
C ASN A 53 0.43 3.29 -16.70
N GLU A 54 -0.91 3.27 -16.69
CA GLU A 54 -1.72 4.42 -16.28
C GLU A 54 -1.66 4.65 -14.77
N TRP A 55 -1.80 3.57 -14.00
CA TRP A 55 -1.83 3.63 -12.53
C TRP A 55 -0.54 4.26 -11.97
N ILE A 56 0.61 3.85 -12.49
CA ILE A 56 1.89 4.41 -12.05
C ILE A 56 1.99 5.91 -12.37
N ASP A 57 1.43 6.37 -13.49
CA ASP A 57 1.47 7.79 -13.84
C ASP A 57 0.59 8.66 -12.92
N ILE A 58 -0.40 8.05 -12.27
CA ILE A 58 -1.27 8.68 -11.28
C ILE A 58 -0.63 8.68 -9.88
N TYR A 59 -0.06 7.54 -9.45
CA TYR A 59 0.35 7.33 -8.05
C TYR A 59 1.84 7.45 -7.77
N LYS A 60 2.70 7.57 -8.80
CA LYS A 60 4.14 7.72 -8.59
C LYS A 60 4.45 8.96 -7.76
N THR A 61 5.36 8.79 -6.80
CA THR A 61 5.95 9.93 -6.08
C THR A 61 7.29 10.35 -6.68
N TYR A 62 7.98 9.41 -7.33
CA TYR A 62 9.25 9.62 -8.02
C TYR A 62 9.10 9.45 -9.55
N PRO A 63 9.98 10.05 -10.36
CA PRO A 63 9.98 9.83 -11.80
C PRO A 63 10.13 8.34 -12.16
N VAL A 64 9.49 7.92 -13.25
CA VAL A 64 9.70 6.58 -13.83
C VAL A 64 11.06 6.57 -14.53
N THR A 65 11.94 5.65 -14.14
CA THR A 65 13.29 5.49 -14.69
C THR A 65 13.42 4.27 -15.61
N VAL A 66 12.54 3.28 -15.44
CA VAL A 66 12.44 2.11 -16.31
C VAL A 66 10.99 1.94 -16.75
N ARG A 67 10.78 1.77 -18.06
CA ARG A 67 9.50 1.39 -18.65
C ARG A 67 9.74 0.48 -19.85
N THR A 68 9.44 -0.81 -19.71
CA THR A 68 9.59 -1.83 -20.75
C THR A 68 8.28 -2.60 -20.93
N GLU A 69 8.30 -3.68 -21.73
CA GLU A 69 7.15 -4.57 -21.90
C GLU A 69 6.83 -5.44 -20.67
N SER A 70 7.75 -5.51 -19.70
CA SER A 70 7.61 -6.38 -18.52
C SER A 70 7.96 -5.71 -17.20
N ILE A 71 8.58 -4.53 -17.19
CA ILE A 71 9.02 -3.84 -15.98
C ILE A 71 8.64 -2.36 -16.06
N ILE A 72 8.09 -1.83 -14.98
CA ILE A 72 8.01 -0.39 -14.73
C ILE A 72 8.67 -0.13 -13.37
N GLN A 73 9.54 0.87 -13.30
CA GLN A 73 10.21 1.21 -12.04
C GLN A 73 10.36 2.72 -11.91
N THR A 74 10.09 3.23 -10.72
CA THR A 74 10.42 4.60 -10.35
C THR A 74 11.82 4.70 -9.76
N ASP A 75 12.37 5.91 -9.75
CA ASP A 75 13.46 6.23 -8.85
C ASP A 75 13.03 6.04 -7.38
N GLY A 76 13.99 6.17 -6.47
CA GLY A 76 13.77 6.09 -5.03
C GLY A 76 14.42 7.26 -4.28
N PRO A 77 14.26 7.29 -2.95
CA PRO A 77 14.95 8.27 -2.13
C PRO A 77 16.48 8.12 -2.26
N ILE A 78 17.16 9.17 -2.75
CA ILE A 78 18.63 9.23 -2.85
C ILE A 78 19.28 9.09 -1.46
N ILE A 79 18.64 9.66 -0.44
CA ILE A 79 19.00 9.48 0.97
C ILE A 79 18.03 8.50 1.62
N ALA A 80 18.53 7.31 1.93
CA ALA A 80 17.74 6.19 2.44
C ALA A 80 17.25 6.34 3.90
N TYR A 81 17.52 7.47 4.56
CA TYR A 81 17.13 7.68 5.95
C TYR A 81 15.98 8.67 6.05
N ALA A 82 14.91 8.23 6.70
CA ALA A 82 13.73 9.00 7.08
C ALA A 82 12.84 9.51 5.92
N ASN A 83 12.90 8.92 4.73
CA ASN A 83 12.01 9.31 3.64
C ASN A 83 10.82 8.34 3.49
N PRO A 84 9.57 8.76 3.80
CA PRO A 84 8.39 7.90 3.70
C PRO A 84 7.82 7.77 2.30
N LYS A 85 8.32 8.54 1.32
CA LYS A 85 7.78 8.51 -0.03
C LYS A 85 8.04 7.15 -0.69
N PRO A 86 7.03 6.53 -1.30
CA PRO A 86 7.16 5.22 -1.92
C PRO A 86 7.93 5.29 -3.24
N SER A 87 8.91 4.40 -3.36
CA SER A 87 9.42 3.89 -4.63
C SER A 87 8.59 2.69 -5.06
N ILE A 88 8.37 2.54 -6.36
CA ILE A 88 7.45 1.54 -6.92
C ILE A 88 8.16 0.78 -8.03
N ARG A 89 8.04 -0.55 -7.99
CA ARG A 89 8.43 -1.44 -9.08
C ARG A 89 7.23 -2.35 -9.42
N ILE A 90 6.93 -2.46 -10.70
CA ILE A 90 5.86 -3.29 -11.23
C ILE A 90 6.48 -4.26 -12.22
N GLU A 91 6.16 -5.54 -12.08
CA GLU A 91 6.63 -6.60 -12.96
C GLU A 91 5.46 -7.40 -13.54
N ARG A 92 5.50 -7.62 -14.85
CA ARG A 92 4.65 -8.60 -15.52
C ARG A 92 5.46 -9.89 -15.65
N GLN A 93 5.12 -10.88 -14.83
CA GLN A 93 5.80 -12.17 -14.79
C GLN A 93 4.97 -13.24 -15.49
N GLU A 94 5.62 -14.02 -16.35
CA GLU A 94 4.98 -15.18 -16.97
C GLU A 94 4.85 -16.33 -15.95
N LYS A 95 3.72 -17.01 -16.01
CA LYS A 95 3.37 -18.21 -15.24
C LYS A 95 3.15 -19.37 -16.22
N PRO A 96 3.24 -20.62 -15.75
CA PRO A 96 2.95 -21.78 -16.59
C PRO A 96 1.58 -21.69 -17.26
N ARG A 97 1.49 -22.24 -18.47
CA ARG A 97 0.29 -22.25 -19.33
C ARG A 97 -0.10 -20.87 -19.88
N GLY A 98 0.88 -19.99 -20.14
CA GLY A 98 0.66 -18.70 -20.79
C GLY A 98 -0.07 -17.68 -19.91
N ARG A 99 -0.12 -17.92 -18.60
CA ARG A 99 -0.73 -17.00 -17.64
C ARG A 99 0.28 -15.93 -17.27
N PHE A 100 -0.17 -14.75 -16.87
CA PHE A 100 0.71 -13.72 -16.30
C PHE A 100 0.21 -13.29 -14.93
N VAL A 101 1.15 -12.92 -14.07
CA VAL A 101 0.89 -12.23 -12.81
C VAL A 101 1.54 -10.85 -12.85
N PHE A 102 0.85 -9.86 -12.30
CA PHE A 102 1.36 -8.49 -12.17
C PHE A 102 1.76 -8.26 -10.72
N VAL A 103 3.06 -8.26 -10.46
CA VAL A 103 3.64 -8.06 -9.13
C VAL A 103 3.93 -6.59 -8.95
N ILE A 104 3.58 -6.04 -7.78
CA ILE A 104 3.93 -4.67 -7.40
C ILE A 104 4.71 -4.72 -6.09
N ASP A 105 5.89 -4.12 -6.11
CA ASP A 105 6.74 -3.90 -4.95
C ASP A 105 6.74 -2.41 -4.61
N VAL A 106 6.46 -2.09 -3.35
CA VAL A 106 6.46 -0.74 -2.82
C VAL A 106 7.42 -0.69 -1.64
N ALA A 107 8.36 0.24 -1.66
CA ALA A 107 9.37 0.42 -0.62
C ALA A 107 9.67 1.89 -0.36
N CYS A 108 10.12 2.23 0.84
CA CYS A 108 10.51 3.58 1.24
C CYS A 108 11.74 3.56 2.15
N GLY A 109 12.39 4.71 2.32
CA GLY A 109 13.66 4.86 3.04
C GLY A 109 13.49 5.04 4.54
N ASN A 110 12.60 4.30 5.20
CA ASN A 110 12.47 4.30 6.65
C ASN A 110 11.86 2.99 7.16
N SER A 111 11.94 2.76 8.48
CA SER A 111 11.39 1.57 9.14
C SER A 111 9.98 1.73 9.73
N VAL A 112 9.42 2.95 9.68
CA VAL A 112 8.10 3.30 10.22
C VAL A 112 6.98 2.94 9.24
N GLY A 113 7.27 2.98 7.93
CA GLY A 113 6.33 2.69 6.86
C GLY A 113 6.29 3.79 5.80
N CYS A 114 5.63 3.48 4.69
CA CYS A 114 5.50 4.39 3.57
C CYS A 114 4.28 5.30 3.74
N VAL A 115 4.37 6.49 3.16
CA VAL A 115 3.26 7.44 3.05
C VAL A 115 3.13 7.85 1.58
N PRO A 116 2.06 7.45 0.87
CA PRO A 116 0.95 6.60 1.34
C PRO A 116 1.37 5.17 1.72
N ASP A 117 0.52 4.49 2.50
CA ASP A 117 0.78 3.11 2.98
C ASP A 117 1.03 2.13 1.82
N GLN A 118 2.06 1.30 1.97
CA GLN A 118 2.51 0.37 0.94
C GLN A 118 1.46 -0.68 0.59
N TYR A 119 0.77 -1.24 1.58
CA TYR A 119 -0.23 -2.28 1.34
C TYR A 119 -1.47 -1.71 0.69
N LYS A 120 -1.90 -0.51 1.09
CA LYS A 120 -3.01 0.19 0.44
C LYS A 120 -2.71 0.54 -1.02
N LEU A 121 -1.48 0.94 -1.33
CA LEU A 121 -1.03 1.15 -2.72
C LEU A 121 -1.12 -0.15 -3.54
N MET A 122 -0.61 -1.26 -3.00
CA MET A 122 -0.68 -2.57 -3.66
C MET A 122 -2.14 -3.02 -3.89
N ILE A 123 -3.02 -2.82 -2.91
CA ILE A 123 -4.45 -3.13 -3.03
C ILE A 123 -5.12 -2.28 -4.11
N SER A 124 -4.86 -0.96 -4.12
CA SER A 124 -5.39 -0.04 -5.14
C SER A 124 -4.93 -0.44 -6.54
N PHE A 125 -3.66 -0.82 -6.68
CA PHE A 125 -3.10 -1.33 -7.93
C PHE A 125 -3.83 -2.58 -8.41
N ASN A 126 -3.94 -3.61 -7.57
CA ASN A 126 -4.59 -4.87 -7.93
C ASN A 126 -6.08 -4.67 -8.27
N GLU A 127 -6.79 -3.83 -7.54
CA GLU A 127 -8.18 -3.48 -7.89
C GLU A 127 -8.24 -2.81 -9.26
N TYR A 128 -7.40 -1.80 -9.50
CA TYR A 128 -7.41 -1.05 -10.76
C TYR A 128 -7.14 -1.97 -11.95
N LEU A 129 -6.18 -2.89 -11.81
CA LEU A 129 -5.91 -3.88 -12.85
C LEU A 129 -7.12 -4.74 -13.16
N ASN A 130 -7.82 -5.24 -12.13
CA ASN A 130 -8.95 -6.14 -12.32
C ASN A 130 -10.22 -5.42 -12.81
N THR A 131 -10.49 -4.21 -12.31
CA THR A 131 -11.80 -3.55 -12.48
C THR A 131 -11.75 -2.32 -13.38
N GLY A 132 -10.57 -1.69 -13.54
CA GLY A 132 -10.42 -0.36 -14.13
C GLY A 132 -10.91 0.78 -13.25
N ARG A 133 -11.27 0.51 -11.98
CA ARG A 133 -11.74 1.51 -11.04
C ARG A 133 -10.58 2.00 -10.17
N LEU A 134 -10.30 3.30 -10.23
CA LEU A 134 -9.34 3.93 -9.32
C LEU A 134 -9.98 4.02 -7.93
N ILE A 135 -9.34 3.41 -6.93
CA ILE A 135 -9.71 3.61 -5.53
C ILE A 135 -8.77 4.65 -4.92
N ASP A 136 -9.33 5.64 -4.23
CA ASP A 136 -8.55 6.50 -3.34
C ASP A 136 -7.90 5.65 -2.25
N ILE A 137 -6.58 5.81 -2.06
CA ILE A 137 -5.80 5.06 -1.07
C ILE A 137 -6.38 5.25 0.35
N ARG A 138 -7.01 6.40 0.62
CA ARG A 138 -7.66 6.70 1.90
C ARG A 138 -8.88 5.81 2.15
N ASP A 139 -9.58 5.40 1.09
CA ASP A 139 -10.79 4.58 1.14
C ASP A 139 -10.51 3.09 1.14
N VAL A 140 -9.23 2.68 1.04
CA VAL A 140 -8.85 1.27 1.23
C VAL A 140 -9.12 0.89 2.68
N GLU A 141 -10.24 0.20 2.88
CA GLU A 141 -10.67 -0.30 4.19
C GLU A 141 -9.62 -1.24 4.78
N VAL A 142 -9.24 -0.93 6.00
CA VAL A 142 -8.52 -1.87 6.86
C VAL A 142 -9.57 -2.84 7.39
N PRO A 143 -9.44 -4.16 7.12
CA PRO A 143 -10.37 -5.15 7.69
C PRO A 143 -10.48 -4.94 9.21
N LYS A 144 -11.72 -4.97 9.72
CA LYS A 144 -12.04 -4.70 11.12
C LYS A 144 -11.52 -5.79 12.05
#